data_AF-A0A3C0DM65-F1
#
_entry.id   AF-A0A3C0DM65-F1
#
_cell.length_a   1.000
_cell.length_b   1.000
_cell.length_c   1.000
_cell.angle_alpha   90.00
_cell.angle_beta   90.00
_cell.angle_gamma   90.00
#
_symmetry.space_group_name_H-M   'P 1'
#
loop_
_entity.id
_entity.type
_entity.pdbx_description
1 polymer ?
#
loop_
_entity_poly.entity_id
_entity_poly.type
_entity_poly.pdbx_seq_one_letter_code
_entity_poly.pdbx_strand_id
1 'polypeptide(L)' 'MLKGAKKLYDPRLSKLAHLLVNYSLGVKKGDQLAVIGSVNAQPLMLEVYKEALVIGALPDLLPSFSA' A
#
# COMPACT_ATOMS: atom_id res chain seq x y z
N MET A 1 -17.81 -18.79 -1.94
CA MET A 1 -18.13 -17.38 -1.56
C MET A 1 -17.40 -17.09 -0.25
N LEU A 2 -16.20 -16.49 -0.31
CA LEU A 2 -15.43 -16.16 0.89
C LEU A 2 -16.09 -14.94 1.55
N LYS A 3 -16.78 -15.17 2.67
CA LYS A 3 -17.33 -14.13 3.53
C LYS A 3 -16.21 -13.15 3.88
N GLY A 4 -16.44 -11.87 3.56
CA GLY A 4 -15.48 -10.78 3.70
C GLY A 4 -14.77 -10.84 5.05
N ALA A 5 -13.45 -11.03 4.99
CA ALA A 5 -12.59 -10.87 6.15
C ALA A 5 -12.85 -9.48 6.75
N LYS A 6 -13.12 -9.45 8.05
CA LYS A 6 -13.27 -8.21 8.82
C LYS A 6 -12.09 -7.29 8.47
N LYS A 7 -12.37 -6.16 7.84
CA LYS A 7 -11.36 -5.16 7.48
C LYS A 7 -10.70 -4.69 8.77
N LEU A 8 -9.52 -5.21 9.08
CA LEU A 8 -8.73 -4.78 10.23
C LEU A 8 -8.21 -3.37 9.91
N TYR A 9 -8.96 -2.37 10.35
CA TYR A 9 -8.59 -0.97 10.18
C TYR A 9 -7.66 -0.56 11.33
N ASP A 10 -6.40 -0.28 11.02
CA ASP A 10 -5.45 0.36 11.92
C ASP A 10 -5.06 1.73 11.34
N PRO A 11 -5.45 2.85 11.96
CA PRO A 11 -5.19 4.19 11.44
C PRO A 11 -3.69 4.53 11.35
N ARG A 12 -2.82 3.81 12.07
CA ARG A 12 -1.37 3.99 12.00
C ARG A 12 -0.83 3.55 10.65
N LEU A 13 -1.42 2.53 10.02
CA LEU A 13 -1.01 2.06 8.70
C LEU A 13 -1.34 3.07 7.61
N SER A 14 -2.54 3.65 7.64
CA SER A 14 -2.90 4.72 6.69
C SER A 14 -2.01 5.95 6.85
N LYS A 15 -1.67 6.35 8.10
CA LYS A 15 -0.72 7.45 8.34
C LYS A 15 0.67 7.15 7.84
N LEU A 16 1.16 5.92 8.04
CA LEU A 16 2.46 5.50 7.54
C LEU A 16 2.48 5.48 6.01
N ALA A 17 1.44 4.95 5.36
CA ALA A 17 1.29 4.98 3.91
C ALA A 17 1.32 6.41 3.36
N HIS A 18 0.56 7.32 3.98
CA HIS A 18 0.57 8.74 3.63
C HIS A 18 1.97 9.35 3.72
N LEU A 19 2.72 9.05 4.79
CA LEU A 19 4.09 9.52 4.99
C LEU A 19 5.03 8.98 3.90
N LEU A 20 5.00 7.67 3.64
CA LEU A 20 5.87 7.03 2.66
C LEU A 20 5.64 7.58 1.24
N VAL A 21 4.37 7.70 0.85
CA VAL A 21 3.99 8.10 -0.52
C VAL A 21 4.20 9.60 -0.74
N ASN A 22 3.67 10.45 0.15
CA ASN A 22 3.66 11.89 -0.07
C ASN A 22 4.95 12.59 0.35
N TYR A 23 5.62 12.10 1.40
CA TYR A 23 6.78 12.79 1.98
C TYR A 23 8.10 12.08 1.69
N SER A 24 8.19 10.76 1.91
CA SER A 24 9.47 10.04 1.71
C SER A 24 9.83 9.92 0.25
N LEU A 25 8.88 9.48 -0.58
CA LEU A 25 9.10 9.30 -2.02
C LEU A 25 8.63 10.50 -2.85
N GLY A 26 7.69 11.30 -2.34
CA GLY A 26 7.15 12.45 -3.07
C GLY A 26 6.47 12.05 -4.38
N VAL A 27 5.71 10.96 -4.35
CA VAL A 27 5.06 10.35 -5.52
C VAL A 27 4.10 11.34 -6.17
N LYS A 28 4.09 11.37 -7.51
CA LYS A 28 3.24 12.24 -8.32
C LYS A 28 2.31 11.42 -9.20
N LYS A 29 1.31 12.11 -9.75
CA LYS A 29 0.39 11.54 -10.74
C LYS A 29 1.16 11.00 -11.94
N GLY A 30 0.87 9.77 -12.33
CA GLY A 30 1.50 9.07 -13.46
C GLY A 30 2.80 8.33 -13.12
N ASP A 31 3.36 8.50 -11.92
CA ASP A 31 4.56 7.78 -11.51
C ASP A 31 4.29 6.27 -11.40
N GLN A 32 5.27 5.47 -11.81
CA GLN A 32 5.29 4.03 -11.54
C GLN A 32 5.77 3.79 -10.11
N LEU A 33 5.04 3.00 -9.33
CA LEU A 33 5.39 2.70 -7.95
C LEU A 33 5.38 1.20 -7.68
N ALA A 34 6.54 0.61 -7.40
CA ALA A 34 6.62 -0.79 -6.97
C ALA A 34 6.43 -0.89 -5.44
N VAL A 35 5.37 -1.58 -5.01
CA VAL A 35 5.12 -1.90 -3.59
C VAL A 35 5.53 -3.34 -3.32
N ILE A 36 6.75 -3.51 -2.81
CA ILE A 36 7.37 -4.82 -2.57
C ILE A 36 7.40 -5.10 -1.07
N GLY A 37 6.97 -6.29 -0.65
CA GLY A 37 7.03 -6.68 0.75
C GLY A 37 6.55 -8.10 1.02
N SER A 38 6.89 -8.63 2.19
CA SER A 38 6.37 -9.92 2.65
C SER A 38 4.85 -9.92 2.70
N VAL A 39 4.23 -11.07 2.41
CA VAL A 39 2.78 -11.27 2.61
C VAL A 39 2.30 -10.93 4.02
N ASN A 40 3.16 -11.05 5.03
CA ASN A 40 2.85 -10.64 6.41
C ASN A 40 2.62 -9.12 6.54
N ALA A 41 3.18 -8.33 5.63
CA ALA A 41 3.01 -6.88 5.56
C ALA A 41 1.82 -6.44 4.67
N GLN A 42 0.97 -7.39 4.22
CA GLN A 42 -0.19 -7.11 3.38
C GLN A 42 -1.04 -5.91 3.85
N PRO A 43 -1.36 -5.74 5.15
CA PRO A 43 -2.18 -4.62 5.59
C PRO A 43 -1.58 -3.25 5.25
N LEU A 44 -0.25 -3.09 5.43
CA LEU A 44 0.44 -1.84 5.10
C LEU A 44 0.58 -1.67 3.58
N MET A 45 0.95 -2.73 2.87
CA MET A 45 1.12 -2.70 1.42
C MET A 45 -0.16 -2.23 0.71
N LEU A 46 -1.33 -2.68 1.17
CA LEU A 46 -2.61 -2.24 0.62
C LEU A 46 -2.93 -0.77 0.92
N GLU A 47 -2.55 -0.25 2.09
CA GLU A 47 -2.73 1.18 2.38
C GLU A 47 -1.78 2.05 1.53
N VAL A 48 -0.54 1.61 1.28
CA VAL A 48 0.40 2.29 0.36
C VAL A 48 -0.15 2.29 -1.07
N TYR A 49 -0.62 1.13 -1.53
CA TYR A 49 -1.22 0.97 -2.86
C TYR A 49 -2.44 1.90 -3.04
N LYS A 50 -3.31 1.95 -2.04
CA LYS A 50 -4.49 2.84 -2.03
C LYS A 50 -4.08 4.31 -2.07
N GLU A 51 -3.14 4.74 -1.24
CA GLU A 51 -2.67 6.13 -1.20
C GLU A 51 -2.08 6.56 -2.55
N ALA A 52 -1.28 5.69 -3.18
CA ALA A 52 -0.71 5.93 -4.50
C ALA A 52 -1.80 6.10 -5.58
N LEU A 53 -2.86 5.27 -5.55
CA LEU A 53 -4.01 5.43 -6.46
C LEU A 53 -4.75 6.75 -6.26
N VAL A 54 -4.91 7.22 -5.02
CA VAL A 54 -5.58 8.51 -4.72
C VAL A 54 -4.84 9.69 -5.37
N ILE A 55 -3.51 9.63 -5.42
CA ILE A 55 -2.66 10.63 -6.09
C ILE A 55 -2.72 10.51 -7.62
N GLY A 56 -3.17 9.35 -8.13
CA GLY A 56 -3.18 9.02 -9.56
C GLY A 56 -1.84 8.47 -10.06
N ALA A 57 -1.04 7.87 -9.17
CA ALA A 57 0.11 7.07 -9.56
C ALA A 57 -0.34 5.70 -10.13
N LEU A 58 0.62 4.95 -10.67
CA LEU A 58 0.43 3.65 -11.29
C LEU A 58 1.18 2.59 -10.46
N PRO A 59 0.61 2.14 -9.33
CA PRO A 59 1.30 1.21 -8.45
C PRO A 59 1.17 -0.25 -8.89
N ASP A 60 2.25 -1.00 -8.73
CA ASP A 60 2.31 -2.46 -8.84
C ASP A 60 2.53 -3.08 -7.45
N LEU A 61 1.77 -4.14 -7.14
CA LEU A 61 1.88 -4.86 -5.88
C LEU A 61 2.67 -6.15 -6.07
N LEU A 62 3.79 -6.28 -5.36
CA LEU A 62 4.74 -7.39 -5.50
C LEU A 62 4.92 -8.09 -4.14
N PRO A 63 3.96 -8.95 -3.73
CA PRO A 63 4.06 -9.70 -2.49
C PRO A 63 5.15 -10.78 -2.59
N SER A 64 5.97 -10.91 -1.55
CA SER A 64 6.95 -11.99 -1.40
C SER A 64 6.47 -13.03 -0.39
N PHE A 65 6.61 -14.29 -0.78
CA PHE A 65 6.32 -15.47 0.04
C PHE A 65 7.64 -16.06 0.56
N SER A 66 8.46 -15.23 1.21
CA SER A 66 9.58 -15.78 1.98
C SER A 66 9.03 -16.31 3.30
N ALA A 67 9.29 -17.59 3.57
CA ALA A 67 9.13 -18.18 4.90
C ALA A 67 10.18 -17.62 5.87
#